data_AF-A0AAW7RZS1-F1
#
_entry.id   AF-A0AAW7RZS1-F1
#
_cell.length_a   1.000
_cell.length_b   1.000
_cell.length_c   1.000
_cell.angle_alpha   90.00
_cell.angle_beta   90.00
_cell.angle_gamma   90.00
#
_symmetry.space_group_name_H-M   'P 1'
#
loop_
_entity.id
_entity.type
_entity.pdbx_description
1 polymer ?
#
loop_
_entity_poly.entity_id
_entity_poly.type
_entity_poly.pdbx_seq_one_letter_code
_entity_poly.pdbx_strand_id
1 'polypeptide(L)'
;MTTNVPAPSFGTTGFVAPAESAILAGRQADINTAFGGNVNPGLTTPQGQIAQSDTAIIGDANDQFLALANGVDPAYAAGRMQDAIGRIYYIERNPAQPTVLQISCVGLAGVSIPANSALIQDSEGNIYSCTDTVTIPPGGSVTTSFACTTTGPITVPSTNGVSIYQAISGWDSVTCLSGVVGNNVESRADFEYRRSQSVALNAQGSLPSVLGAVFDVTNVLDAYATENVNGFTSGASVIGSISGTTLTVTTADPSWTGSGLPGAITVGQMVTGAGISQGTLITALGSGTGGTGTYAINVSQTVGSQAMTIASGGVQLAKNSLYVAAYGGAAQDICNAIWAKKSPGCNYNGNTSATVIDMGTTANPYSPPYPQYTVTYETPTPTSVVFLVSMQSNASVPSNAVQLVQNAVLQSFTGADNGPRARIGSWIFASRFYANIASLGPWAMIYSIQVGVGVANQNSVLMAINQVPTCATSNITVSFS
;
A
#
# COMPACT_ATOMS: atom_id res chain seq x y z
N MET A 1 17.11 -26.28 44.28
CA MET A 1 17.75 -24.96 44.40
C MET A 1 16.68 -23.91 44.21
N THR A 2 16.62 -22.92 45.09
CA THR A 2 15.76 -21.74 44.97
C THR A 2 16.62 -20.57 44.47
N THR A 3 16.19 -19.88 43.43
CA THR A 3 16.87 -18.71 42.86
C THR A 3 16.06 -17.45 43.16
N ASN A 4 16.75 -16.32 43.35
CA ASN A 4 16.16 -14.99 43.46
C ASN A 4 15.91 -14.35 42.09
N VAL A 5 16.33 -14.99 40.99
CA VAL A 5 16.00 -14.54 39.64
C VAL A 5 14.50 -14.75 39.42
N PRO A 6 13.74 -13.69 39.08
CA PRO A 6 12.32 -13.84 38.76
C PRO A 6 12.15 -14.76 37.55
N ALA A 7 11.21 -15.70 37.63
CA ALA A 7 10.87 -16.55 36.50
C ALA A 7 9.99 -15.79 35.49
N PRO A 8 10.14 -16.05 34.18
CA PRO A 8 9.15 -15.61 33.21
C PRO A 8 7.79 -16.28 33.46
N SER A 9 6.72 -15.69 32.94
CA SER A 9 5.36 -16.22 33.10
C SER A 9 4.56 -16.15 31.80
N PHE A 10 3.52 -16.97 31.70
CA PHE A 10 2.53 -16.88 30.64
C PHE A 10 1.27 -16.21 31.19
N GLY A 11 1.07 -14.94 30.82
CA GLY A 11 -0.13 -14.17 31.15
C GLY A 11 -1.20 -14.28 30.07
N THR A 12 -2.30 -13.54 30.25
CA THR A 12 -3.38 -13.43 29.26
C THR A 12 -2.94 -12.78 27.94
N THR A 13 -1.80 -12.07 27.96
CA THR A 13 -1.18 -11.44 26.78
C THR A 13 0.00 -12.23 26.22
N GLY A 14 0.22 -13.47 26.67
CA GLY A 14 1.32 -14.33 26.21
C GLY A 14 2.52 -14.38 27.16
N PHE A 15 3.71 -14.64 26.61
CA PHE A 15 4.95 -14.74 27.37
C PHE A 15 5.38 -13.37 27.90
N VAL A 16 5.65 -13.29 29.20
CA VAL A 16 6.12 -12.09 29.89
C VAL A 16 7.49 -12.37 30.49
N ALA A 17 8.51 -11.79 29.88
CA ALA A 17 9.87 -11.80 30.40
C ALA A 17 10.01 -10.81 31.56
N PRO A 18 10.73 -11.15 32.64
CA PRO A 18 11.07 -10.18 33.68
C PRO A 18 12.05 -9.14 33.14
N ALA A 19 12.00 -7.92 33.66
CA ALA A 19 12.94 -6.87 33.30
C ALA A 19 14.39 -7.30 33.61
N GLU A 20 15.33 -7.00 32.72
CA GLU A 20 16.76 -7.35 32.91
C GLU A 20 17.33 -6.80 34.22
N SER A 21 16.89 -5.62 34.64
CA SER A 21 17.28 -5.05 35.94
C SER A 21 16.87 -5.93 37.13
N ALA A 22 15.72 -6.62 37.03
CA ALA A 22 15.25 -7.55 38.05
C ALA A 22 15.98 -8.90 37.97
N ILE A 23 16.33 -9.37 36.76
CA ILE A 23 17.19 -10.54 36.58
C ILE A 23 18.57 -10.29 37.22
N LEU A 24 19.18 -9.12 36.96
CA LEU A 24 20.47 -8.74 37.53
C LEU A 24 20.44 -8.70 39.05
N ALA A 25 19.43 -8.04 39.62
CA ALA A 25 19.25 -7.99 41.07
C ALA A 25 19.11 -9.41 41.67
N GLY A 26 18.37 -10.29 41.01
CA GLY A 26 18.23 -11.69 41.40
C GLY A 26 19.54 -12.47 41.34
N ARG A 27 20.33 -12.32 40.26
CA ARG A 27 21.66 -12.97 40.14
C ARG A 27 22.64 -12.47 41.19
N GLN A 28 22.68 -11.17 41.46
CA GLN A 28 23.51 -10.61 42.52
C GLN A 28 23.13 -11.16 43.90
N ALA A 29 21.83 -11.30 44.19
CA ALA A 29 21.34 -11.88 45.44
C ALA A 29 21.70 -13.38 45.58
N ASP A 30 21.59 -14.15 44.50
CA ASP A 30 22.00 -15.55 44.46
C ASP A 30 23.49 -15.71 44.75
N ILE A 31 24.34 -14.92 44.08
CA ILE A 31 25.79 -14.92 44.30
C ILE A 31 26.07 -14.52 45.75
N ASN A 32 25.49 -13.44 46.26
CA ASN A 32 25.72 -13.00 47.63
C ASN A 32 25.36 -14.10 48.64
N THR A 33 24.23 -14.77 48.44
CA THR A 33 23.78 -15.87 49.30
C THR A 33 24.72 -17.07 49.24
N ALA A 34 25.17 -17.46 48.03
CA ALA A 34 26.08 -18.58 47.84
C ALA A 34 27.45 -18.39 48.51
N PHE A 35 27.91 -17.14 48.65
CA PHE A 35 29.19 -16.78 49.28
C PHE A 35 29.05 -16.32 50.75
N GLY A 36 27.90 -16.51 51.39
CA GLY A 36 27.72 -16.23 52.82
C GLY A 36 27.38 -14.77 53.19
N GLY A 37 26.92 -13.96 52.22
CA GLY A 37 26.17 -12.73 52.49
C GLY A 37 26.94 -11.40 52.46
N ASN A 38 28.23 -11.38 52.12
CA ASN A 38 29.07 -10.17 52.15
C ASN A 38 29.91 -9.94 50.88
N VAL A 39 29.40 -10.33 49.70
CA VAL A 39 30.12 -10.04 48.44
C VAL A 39 29.91 -8.58 48.02
N ASN A 40 30.90 -8.00 47.36
CA ASN A 40 30.77 -6.67 46.76
C ASN A 40 29.96 -6.78 45.44
N PRO A 41 28.79 -6.13 45.31
CA PRO A 41 27.94 -6.23 44.12
C PRO A 41 28.37 -5.30 42.98
N GLY A 42 29.45 -4.51 43.15
CA GLY A 42 29.90 -3.54 42.16
C GLY A 42 30.09 -4.17 40.79
N LEU A 43 29.54 -3.54 39.75
CA LEU A 43 29.52 -4.08 38.38
C LEU A 43 30.91 -4.30 37.77
N THR A 44 31.95 -3.67 38.30
CA THR A 44 33.35 -3.84 37.87
C THR A 44 34.10 -4.95 38.62
N THR A 45 33.49 -5.55 39.64
CA THR A 45 34.07 -6.69 40.37
C THR A 45 33.90 -7.99 39.58
N PRO A 46 34.71 -9.03 39.82
CA PRO A 46 34.50 -10.34 39.20
C PRO A 46 33.08 -10.88 39.41
N GLN A 47 32.51 -10.74 40.61
CA GLN A 47 31.14 -11.17 40.92
C GLN A 47 30.10 -10.36 40.14
N GLY A 48 30.28 -9.04 40.05
CA GLY A 48 29.41 -8.15 39.27
C GLY A 48 29.47 -8.41 37.76
N GLN A 49 30.63 -8.76 37.22
CA GLN A 49 30.79 -9.15 35.82
C GLN A 49 30.12 -10.50 35.51
N ILE A 50 30.25 -11.50 36.40
CA ILE A 50 29.52 -12.76 36.27
C ILE A 50 28.00 -12.53 36.30
N ALA A 51 27.51 -11.72 37.25
CA ALA A 51 26.08 -11.40 37.34
C ALA A 51 25.56 -10.71 36.08
N GLN A 52 26.32 -9.77 35.49
CA GLN A 52 25.98 -9.12 34.22
C GLN A 52 25.97 -10.10 33.05
N SER A 53 27.00 -10.94 32.93
CA SER A 53 27.08 -11.93 31.85
C SER A 53 25.92 -12.92 31.93
N ASP A 54 25.60 -13.44 33.11
CA ASP A 54 24.45 -14.33 33.32
C ASP A 54 23.13 -13.61 32.99
N THR A 55 22.99 -12.35 33.40
CA THR A 55 21.80 -11.54 33.09
C THR A 55 21.64 -11.37 31.59
N ALA A 56 22.70 -11.04 30.87
CA ALA A 56 22.68 -10.88 29.42
C ALA A 56 22.32 -12.20 28.70
N ILE A 57 22.84 -13.34 29.17
CA ILE A 57 22.49 -14.67 28.62
C ILE A 57 21.02 -14.99 28.86
N ILE A 58 20.50 -14.72 30.07
CA ILE A 58 19.09 -14.95 30.40
C ILE A 58 18.18 -13.98 29.63
N GLY A 59 18.59 -12.72 29.49
CA GLY A 59 17.93 -11.69 28.69
C GLY A 59 17.80 -12.11 27.23
N ASP A 60 18.91 -12.48 26.59
CA ASP A 60 18.93 -12.97 25.21
C ASP A 60 18.04 -14.22 25.03
N ALA A 61 18.09 -15.18 25.95
CA ALA A 61 17.22 -16.36 25.90
C ALA A 61 15.72 -16.00 26.02
N ASN A 62 15.38 -15.05 26.91
CA ASN A 62 14.01 -14.56 27.07
C ASN A 62 13.54 -13.77 25.85
N ASP A 63 14.40 -12.95 25.24
CA ASP A 63 14.09 -12.17 24.04
C ASP A 63 13.85 -13.10 22.83
N GLN A 64 14.69 -14.13 22.65
CA GLN A 64 14.49 -15.15 21.62
C GLN A 64 13.18 -15.92 21.84
N PHE A 65 12.86 -16.29 23.08
CA PHE A 65 11.61 -16.96 23.38
C PHE A 65 10.40 -16.05 23.16
N LEU A 66 10.48 -14.77 23.55
CA LEU A 66 9.44 -13.78 23.29
C LEU A 66 9.21 -13.58 21.79
N ALA A 67 10.29 -13.53 20.99
CA ALA A 67 10.20 -13.46 19.54
C ALA A 67 9.49 -14.69 18.95
N LEU A 68 9.80 -15.90 19.45
CA LEU A 68 9.11 -17.14 19.06
C LEU A 68 7.64 -17.15 19.48
N ALA A 69 7.35 -16.74 20.71
CA ALA A 69 5.99 -16.68 21.26
C ALA A 69 5.12 -15.67 20.51
N ASN A 70 5.67 -14.53 20.10
CA ASN A 70 4.96 -13.56 19.25
C ASN A 70 4.85 -14.03 17.80
N GLY A 71 5.76 -14.90 17.35
CA GLY A 71 5.80 -15.43 16.00
C GLY A 71 4.67 -16.38 15.62
N VAL A 72 3.89 -16.88 16.60
CA VAL A 72 2.68 -17.69 16.33
C VAL A 72 1.44 -16.85 16.08
N ASP A 73 1.43 -15.58 16.48
CA ASP A 73 0.31 -14.67 16.28
C ASP A 73 0.45 -13.95 14.93
N PRO A 74 -0.49 -14.11 13.98
CA PRO A 74 -0.44 -13.44 12.68
C PRO A 74 -0.31 -11.90 12.77
N ALA A 75 -0.81 -11.27 13.84
CA ALA A 75 -0.73 -9.83 14.03
C ALA A 75 0.71 -9.34 14.32
N TYR A 76 1.54 -10.19 14.92
CA TYR A 76 2.90 -9.84 15.35
C TYR A 76 3.99 -10.57 14.59
N ALA A 77 3.69 -11.75 14.02
CA ALA A 77 4.65 -12.58 13.31
C ALA A 77 5.36 -11.80 12.18
N ALA A 78 6.65 -12.08 12.02
CA ALA A 78 7.48 -11.51 10.97
C ALA A 78 8.42 -12.57 10.38
N GLY A 79 9.00 -12.27 9.21
CA GLY A 79 9.96 -13.13 8.53
C GLY A 79 9.43 -14.55 8.30
N ARG A 80 10.28 -15.56 8.53
CA ARG A 80 9.97 -16.96 8.23
C ARG A 80 8.73 -17.49 8.98
N MET A 81 8.45 -17.03 10.20
CA MET A 81 7.27 -17.47 10.95
C MET A 81 5.98 -16.94 10.33
N GLN A 82 5.97 -15.67 9.91
CA GLN A 82 4.83 -15.12 9.16
C GLN A 82 4.63 -15.84 7.83
N ASP A 83 5.72 -16.13 7.11
CA ASP A 83 5.64 -16.89 5.85
C ASP A 83 5.12 -18.32 6.09
N ALA A 84 5.44 -18.95 7.22
CA ALA A 84 4.90 -20.26 7.59
C ALA A 84 3.39 -20.19 7.84
N ILE A 85 2.91 -19.15 8.53
CA ILE A 85 1.48 -18.87 8.69
C ILE A 85 0.82 -18.67 7.32
N GLY A 86 1.41 -17.89 6.43
CA GLY A 86 0.89 -17.66 5.09
C GLY A 86 0.69 -18.94 4.28
N ARG A 87 1.63 -19.90 4.39
CA ARG A 87 1.54 -21.22 3.73
C ARG A 87 0.36 -22.06 4.21
N ILE A 88 -0.11 -21.88 5.45
CA ILE A 88 -1.35 -22.53 5.94
C ILE A 88 -2.57 -22.05 5.13
N TYR A 89 -2.51 -20.82 4.61
CA TYR A 89 -3.52 -20.21 3.75
C TYR A 89 -3.18 -20.29 2.25
N TYR A 90 -2.21 -21.12 1.87
CA TYR A 90 -1.78 -21.34 0.48
C TYR A 90 -1.27 -20.09 -0.25
N ILE A 91 -0.79 -19.09 0.49
CA ILE A 91 -0.20 -17.88 -0.08
C ILE A 91 1.28 -17.73 0.27
N GLU A 92 2.04 -17.14 -0.65
CA GLU A 92 3.44 -16.76 -0.46
C GLU A 92 3.60 -15.27 -0.75
N ARG A 93 4.67 -14.65 -0.24
CA ARG A 93 4.92 -13.22 -0.47
C ARG A 93 5.03 -12.90 -1.95
N ASN A 94 4.48 -11.77 -2.34
CA ASN A 94 4.77 -11.24 -3.66
C ASN A 94 6.27 -10.90 -3.75
N PRO A 95 7.01 -11.45 -4.74
CA PRO A 95 8.43 -11.22 -4.87
C PRO A 95 8.72 -9.79 -5.34
N ALA A 96 9.96 -9.35 -5.13
CA ALA A 96 10.44 -8.11 -5.73
C ALA A 96 10.54 -8.27 -7.26
N GLN A 97 10.03 -7.30 -8.00
CA GLN A 97 10.21 -7.21 -9.45
C GLN A 97 11.23 -6.12 -9.78
N PRO A 98 12.04 -6.30 -10.83
CA PRO A 98 12.95 -5.28 -11.31
C PRO A 98 12.20 -4.16 -12.01
N THR A 99 12.85 -3.00 -12.08
CA THR A 99 12.42 -1.93 -12.98
C THR A 99 12.68 -2.34 -14.42
N VAL A 100 11.67 -2.22 -15.28
CA VAL A 100 11.74 -2.63 -16.69
C VAL A 100 11.63 -1.39 -17.57
N LEU A 101 12.59 -1.22 -18.47
CA LEU A 101 12.68 -0.11 -19.41
C LEU A 101 12.33 -0.58 -20.83
N GLN A 102 11.68 0.28 -21.60
CA GLN A 102 11.55 0.16 -23.05
C GLN A 102 12.68 0.95 -23.71
N ILE A 103 13.60 0.24 -24.36
CA ILE A 103 14.81 0.82 -24.93
C ILE A 103 14.77 0.73 -26.44
N SER A 104 15.05 1.84 -27.11
CA SER A 104 15.37 1.86 -28.54
C SER A 104 16.86 1.53 -28.72
N CYS A 105 17.16 0.44 -29.39
CA CYS A 105 18.50 0.02 -29.78
C CYS A 105 18.74 0.39 -31.24
N VAL A 106 19.78 1.17 -31.53
CA VAL A 106 20.16 1.58 -32.89
C VAL A 106 21.49 0.94 -33.27
N GLY A 107 21.60 0.44 -34.49
CA GLY A 107 22.83 -0.18 -34.99
C GLY A 107 22.72 -0.72 -36.41
N LEU A 108 23.70 -1.53 -36.80
CA LEU A 108 23.77 -2.18 -38.11
C LEU A 108 22.66 -3.23 -38.27
N ALA A 109 22.00 -3.23 -39.43
CA ALA A 109 20.99 -4.22 -39.78
C ALA A 109 21.54 -5.65 -39.69
N GLY A 110 20.79 -6.55 -39.06
CA GLY A 110 21.18 -7.96 -38.85
C GLY A 110 21.95 -8.22 -37.56
N VAL A 111 22.35 -7.19 -36.81
CA VAL A 111 22.95 -7.36 -35.48
C VAL A 111 21.90 -7.84 -34.48
N SER A 112 22.22 -8.90 -33.74
CA SER A 112 21.38 -9.46 -32.69
C SER A 112 21.71 -8.83 -31.34
N ILE A 113 20.68 -8.40 -30.62
CA ILE A 113 20.71 -7.97 -29.22
C ILE A 113 20.20 -9.16 -28.40
N PRO A 114 21.11 -9.99 -27.84
CA PRO A 114 20.74 -11.22 -27.16
C PRO A 114 20.13 -10.96 -25.78
N ALA A 115 19.08 -11.72 -25.46
CA ALA A 115 18.53 -11.77 -24.11
C ALA A 115 19.63 -12.13 -23.08
N ASN A 116 19.51 -11.57 -21.87
CA ASN A 116 20.36 -11.76 -20.68
C ASN A 116 21.83 -11.36 -20.82
N SER A 117 22.36 -11.12 -22.03
CA SER A 117 23.78 -10.81 -22.26
C SER A 117 24.00 -9.43 -22.88
N ALA A 118 23.01 -8.83 -23.53
CA ALA A 118 23.06 -7.41 -23.82
C ALA A 118 22.81 -6.59 -22.54
N LEU A 119 23.80 -5.80 -22.12
CA LEU A 119 23.75 -4.99 -20.91
C LEU A 119 23.86 -3.49 -21.20
N ILE A 120 23.00 -2.71 -20.54
CA ILE A 120 23.08 -1.24 -20.49
C ILE A 120 23.24 -0.79 -19.05
N GLN A 121 23.71 0.43 -18.84
CA GLN A 121 23.89 1.03 -17.51
C GLN A 121 23.34 2.46 -17.49
N ASP A 122 22.74 2.86 -16.38
CA ASP A 122 22.30 4.25 -16.15
C ASP A 122 23.40 5.14 -15.53
N SER A 123 23.09 6.41 -15.31
CA SER A 123 24.01 7.38 -14.67
C SER A 123 24.30 7.12 -13.19
N GLU A 124 23.47 6.32 -12.52
CA GLU A 124 23.63 5.94 -11.10
C GLU A 124 24.42 4.63 -10.94
N GLY A 125 24.73 3.97 -12.05
CA GLY A 125 25.51 2.74 -12.10
C GLY A 125 24.65 1.46 -12.11
N ASN A 126 23.32 1.57 -12.16
CA ASN A 126 22.42 0.42 -12.23
C ASN A 126 22.53 -0.25 -13.59
N ILE A 127 22.62 -1.59 -13.60
CA ILE A 127 22.78 -2.39 -14.81
C ILE A 127 21.43 -2.98 -15.21
N TYR A 128 21.12 -2.99 -16.50
CA TYR A 128 19.92 -3.60 -17.05
C TYR A 128 20.29 -4.60 -18.15
N SER A 129 19.61 -5.74 -18.16
CA SER A 129 19.77 -6.81 -19.15
C SER A 129 18.57 -6.90 -20.08
N CYS A 130 18.82 -7.11 -21.37
CA CYS A 130 17.76 -7.32 -22.36
C CYS A 130 16.93 -8.57 -22.02
N THR A 131 15.60 -8.48 -22.06
CA THR A 131 14.71 -9.62 -21.70
C THR A 131 14.48 -10.56 -22.88
N ASP A 132 14.48 -10.02 -24.09
CA ASP A 132 14.15 -10.74 -25.32
C ASP A 132 15.24 -10.58 -26.36
N THR A 133 15.56 -11.66 -27.06
CA THR A 133 16.52 -11.60 -28.17
C THR A 133 15.85 -10.96 -29.37
N VAL A 134 16.36 -9.82 -29.81
CA VAL A 134 15.84 -9.08 -30.98
C VAL A 134 16.95 -8.81 -31.99
N THR A 135 16.62 -8.84 -33.28
CA THR A 135 17.56 -8.49 -34.35
C THR A 135 17.21 -7.11 -34.90
N ILE A 136 18.21 -6.25 -35.07
CA ILE A 136 18.03 -4.93 -35.65
C ILE A 136 17.59 -5.09 -37.12
N PRO A 137 16.40 -4.59 -37.50
CA PRO A 137 15.90 -4.70 -38.87
C PRO A 137 16.69 -3.78 -39.82
N PRO A 138 16.46 -3.88 -41.15
CA PRO A 138 17.04 -2.95 -42.13
C PRO A 138 16.80 -1.46 -41.86
N GLY A 139 15.79 -1.11 -41.05
CA GLY A 139 15.53 0.25 -40.59
C GLY A 139 16.52 0.81 -39.56
N GLY A 140 17.49 0.00 -39.09
CA GLY A 140 18.59 0.45 -38.24
C GLY A 140 18.25 0.63 -36.76
N SER A 141 16.99 0.40 -36.35
CA SER A 141 16.58 0.46 -34.93
C SER A 141 15.52 -0.57 -34.57
N VAL A 142 15.53 -1.04 -33.32
CA VAL A 142 14.50 -1.92 -32.75
C VAL A 142 14.21 -1.52 -31.30
N THR A 143 12.96 -1.62 -30.87
CA THR A 143 12.59 -1.42 -29.46
C THR A 143 12.50 -2.77 -28.76
N THR A 144 13.14 -2.89 -27.60
CA THR A 144 13.08 -4.09 -26.76
C THR A 144 13.10 -3.72 -25.28
N SER A 145 12.75 -4.68 -24.44
CA SER A 145 12.65 -4.49 -22.99
C SER A 145 13.98 -4.82 -22.31
N PHE A 146 14.39 -3.98 -21.36
CA PHE A 146 15.56 -4.20 -20.51
C PHE A 146 15.12 -4.17 -19.04
N ALA A 147 15.42 -5.23 -18.29
CA ALA A 147 15.11 -5.32 -16.86
C ALA A 147 16.36 -5.04 -16.03
N CYS A 148 16.24 -4.28 -14.94
CA CYS A 148 17.37 -4.07 -14.03
C CYS A 148 17.80 -5.40 -13.40
N THR A 149 19.12 -5.61 -13.26
CA THR A 149 19.68 -6.80 -12.62
C THR A 149 19.46 -6.78 -11.11
N THR A 150 19.30 -5.59 -10.52
CA THR A 150 18.85 -5.41 -9.13
C THR A 150 17.34 -5.23 -9.10
N THR A 151 16.65 -6.06 -8.30
CA THR A 151 15.20 -5.95 -8.11
C THR A 151 14.84 -4.80 -7.18
N GLY A 152 13.62 -4.28 -7.32
CA GLY A 152 13.15 -3.15 -6.53
C GLY A 152 12.78 -1.92 -7.38
N PRO A 153 12.23 -0.89 -6.72
CA PRO A 153 11.84 0.35 -7.36
C PRO A 153 13.09 1.19 -7.65
N ILE A 154 13.61 1.08 -8.87
CA ILE A 154 14.67 1.93 -9.41
C ILE A 154 13.98 2.98 -10.28
N THR A 155 14.39 4.23 -10.15
CA THR A 155 13.77 5.32 -10.91
C THR A 155 14.02 5.10 -12.40
N VAL A 156 12.99 5.30 -13.22
CA VAL A 156 13.13 5.21 -14.67
C VAL A 156 14.07 6.33 -15.15
N PRO A 157 15.19 6.01 -15.80
CA PRO A 157 16.12 7.02 -16.30
C PRO A 157 15.48 7.94 -17.34
N SER A 158 16.02 9.15 -17.47
CA SER A 158 15.63 10.05 -18.56
C SER A 158 15.97 9.45 -19.94
N THR A 159 15.46 10.04 -21.01
CA THR A 159 15.65 9.54 -22.39
C THR A 159 17.11 9.24 -22.74
N ASN A 160 18.04 10.08 -22.31
CA ASN A 160 19.49 9.92 -22.53
C ASN A 160 20.24 9.44 -21.28
N GLY A 161 19.53 8.93 -20.28
CA GLY A 161 20.08 8.52 -18.99
C GLY A 161 20.69 7.12 -18.98
N VAL A 162 20.82 6.46 -20.14
CA VAL A 162 21.35 5.09 -20.28
C VAL A 162 22.44 5.04 -21.33
N SER A 163 23.39 4.12 -21.16
CA SER A 163 24.49 3.87 -22.09
C SER A 163 24.78 2.38 -22.21
N ILE A 164 25.43 1.97 -23.31
CA ILE A 164 25.81 0.57 -23.53
C ILE A 164 26.92 0.20 -22.53
N TYR A 165 26.68 -0.85 -21.73
CA TYR A 165 27.63 -1.35 -20.75
C TYR A 165 28.48 -2.50 -21.31
N GLN A 166 27.83 -3.43 -22.03
CA GLN A 166 28.51 -4.53 -22.71
C GLN A 166 28.49 -4.28 -24.22
N ALA A 167 29.67 -4.06 -24.80
CA ALA A 167 29.82 -3.79 -26.22
C ALA A 167 29.41 -5.01 -27.08
N ILE A 168 28.55 -4.76 -28.07
CA ILE A 168 28.18 -5.72 -29.12
C ILE A 168 28.57 -5.09 -30.46
N SER A 169 29.32 -5.83 -31.28
CA SER A 169 29.79 -5.31 -32.58
C SER A 169 28.60 -4.94 -33.48
N GLY A 170 28.53 -3.67 -33.88
CA GLY A 170 27.46 -3.12 -34.71
C GLY A 170 26.21 -2.68 -33.94
N TRP A 171 26.25 -2.65 -32.61
CA TRP A 171 25.28 -1.94 -31.77
C TRP A 171 25.84 -0.57 -31.40
N ASP A 172 25.20 0.49 -31.91
CA ASP A 172 25.79 1.83 -31.91
C ASP A 172 25.29 2.70 -30.74
N SER A 173 23.99 2.64 -30.43
CA SER A 173 23.43 3.45 -29.34
C SER A 173 22.16 2.87 -28.71
N VAL A 174 21.80 3.43 -27.55
CA VAL A 174 20.61 3.11 -26.77
C VAL A 174 19.91 4.38 -26.31
N THR A 175 18.57 4.35 -26.26
CA THR A 175 17.76 5.47 -25.77
C THR A 175 16.59 4.92 -24.97
N CYS A 176 16.34 5.49 -23.78
CA CYS A 176 15.20 5.09 -22.95
C CYS A 176 13.92 5.79 -23.44
N LEU A 177 12.91 5.01 -23.80
CA LEU A 177 11.62 5.54 -24.27
C LEU A 177 10.64 5.70 -23.11
N SER A 178 10.54 4.68 -22.27
CA SER A 178 9.66 4.63 -21.11
C SER A 178 10.13 3.53 -20.17
N GLY A 179 9.49 3.40 -19.01
CA GLY A 179 9.73 2.29 -18.10
C GLY A 179 8.62 2.12 -17.09
N VAL A 180 8.57 0.93 -16.50
CA VAL A 180 7.72 0.57 -15.37
C VAL A 180 8.63 0.34 -14.17
N VAL A 181 8.43 1.12 -13.12
CA VAL A 181 9.20 1.00 -11.87
C VAL A 181 8.90 -0.36 -11.22
N GLY A 182 9.96 -1.03 -10.77
CA GLY A 182 9.86 -2.29 -10.05
C GLY A 182 9.28 -2.12 -8.65
N ASN A 183 9.25 -3.20 -7.87
CA ASN A 183 8.73 -3.19 -6.51
C ASN A 183 9.60 -4.02 -5.57
N ASN A 184 9.58 -3.66 -4.29
CA ASN A 184 10.21 -4.46 -3.24
C ASN A 184 9.40 -5.73 -2.97
N VAL A 185 10.01 -6.68 -2.27
CA VAL A 185 9.29 -7.82 -1.69
C VAL A 185 8.17 -7.30 -0.79
N GLU A 186 7.02 -7.97 -0.83
CA GLU A 186 5.86 -7.62 -0.02
C GLU A 186 6.21 -7.47 1.47
N SER A 187 5.82 -6.33 2.03
CA SER A 187 6.10 -5.98 3.43
C SER A 187 5.40 -6.92 4.42
N ARG A 188 5.83 -6.91 5.68
CA ARG A 188 5.16 -7.66 6.76
C ARG A 188 3.66 -7.31 6.85
N ALA A 189 3.35 -6.02 6.90
CA ALA A 189 1.99 -5.54 7.07
C ALA A 189 1.10 -5.84 5.85
N ASP A 190 1.63 -5.72 4.64
CA ASP A 190 0.86 -5.99 3.43
C ASP A 190 0.57 -7.49 3.26
N PHE A 191 1.54 -8.34 3.61
CA PHE A 191 1.35 -9.78 3.58
C PHE A 191 0.28 -10.22 4.57
N GLU A 192 0.28 -9.68 5.80
CA GLU A 192 -0.79 -9.97 6.77
C GLU A 192 -2.15 -9.42 6.31
N TYR A 193 -2.17 -8.24 5.71
CA TYR A 193 -3.40 -7.70 5.13
C TYR A 193 -3.96 -8.67 4.08
N ARG A 194 -3.15 -9.11 3.11
CA ARG A 194 -3.58 -10.05 2.08
C ARG A 194 -3.98 -11.41 2.65
N ARG A 195 -3.24 -11.93 3.63
CA ARG A 195 -3.58 -13.16 4.37
C ARG A 195 -4.95 -13.05 5.07
N SER A 196 -5.25 -11.91 5.69
CA SER A 196 -6.54 -11.70 6.33
C SER A 196 -7.70 -11.73 5.32
N GLN A 197 -7.48 -11.22 4.10
CA GLN A 197 -8.48 -11.25 3.03
C GLN A 197 -8.65 -12.66 2.46
N SER A 198 -7.57 -13.45 2.37
CA SER A 198 -7.65 -14.81 1.82
C SER A 198 -8.50 -15.76 2.67
N VAL A 199 -8.72 -15.47 3.96
CA VAL A 199 -9.64 -16.23 4.82
C VAL A 199 -11.05 -16.29 4.24
N ALA A 200 -11.50 -15.22 3.59
CA ALA A 200 -12.83 -15.15 3.00
C ALA A 200 -12.92 -15.84 1.63
N LEU A 201 -11.80 -16.30 1.06
CA LEU A 201 -11.76 -16.88 -0.29
C LEU A 201 -12.68 -18.11 -0.42
N ASN A 202 -12.82 -18.91 0.62
CA ASN A 202 -13.66 -20.11 0.59
C ASN A 202 -15.18 -19.82 0.63
N ALA A 203 -15.58 -18.58 0.88
CA ALA A 203 -16.98 -18.17 0.84
C ALA A 203 -17.44 -17.83 -0.59
N GLN A 204 -18.76 -17.75 -0.77
CA GLN A 204 -19.41 -17.40 -2.03
C GLN A 204 -20.41 -16.27 -1.80
N GLY A 205 -20.51 -15.34 -2.74
CA GLY A 205 -21.56 -14.32 -2.77
C GLY A 205 -21.42 -13.19 -1.75
N SER A 206 -20.32 -13.11 -1.01
CA SER A 206 -20.05 -12.05 -0.05
C SER A 206 -18.95 -11.11 -0.56
N LEU A 207 -19.03 -9.84 -0.15
CA LEU A 207 -18.04 -8.83 -0.55
C LEU A 207 -16.59 -9.23 -0.18
N PRO A 208 -16.32 -9.77 1.03
CA PRO A 208 -14.97 -10.20 1.38
C PRO A 208 -14.47 -11.37 0.52
N SER A 209 -15.34 -12.26 0.04
CA SER A 209 -14.90 -13.39 -0.80
C SER A 209 -14.50 -12.96 -2.20
N VAL A 210 -15.22 -11.98 -2.77
CA VAL A 210 -14.83 -11.33 -4.02
C VAL A 210 -13.47 -10.64 -3.86
N LEU A 211 -13.29 -9.85 -2.79
CA LEU A 211 -12.02 -9.16 -2.54
C LEU A 211 -10.85 -10.13 -2.36
N GLY A 212 -11.06 -11.21 -1.60
CA GLY A 212 -10.06 -12.26 -1.42
C GLY A 212 -9.67 -12.94 -2.73
N ALA A 213 -10.64 -13.24 -3.61
CA ALA A 213 -10.35 -13.84 -4.92
C ALA A 213 -9.60 -12.89 -5.86
N VAL A 214 -9.90 -11.59 -5.82
CA VAL A 214 -9.20 -10.59 -6.63
C VAL A 214 -7.75 -10.42 -6.15
N PHE A 215 -7.50 -10.45 -4.83
CA PHE A 215 -6.15 -10.42 -4.29
C PHE A 215 -5.33 -11.69 -4.56
N ASP A 216 -5.98 -12.81 -4.86
CA ASP A 216 -5.33 -14.08 -5.23
C ASP A 216 -4.88 -14.08 -6.70
N VAL A 217 -5.37 -13.15 -7.52
CA VAL A 217 -4.94 -13.02 -8.91
C VAL A 217 -3.50 -12.53 -8.97
N THR A 218 -2.67 -13.25 -9.72
CA THR A 218 -1.27 -12.92 -9.96
C THR A 218 -1.11 -11.46 -10.44
N ASN A 219 -0.14 -10.75 -9.86
CA ASN A 219 0.18 -9.36 -10.14
C ASN A 219 -0.90 -8.33 -9.76
N VAL A 220 -1.99 -8.70 -9.09
CA VAL A 220 -2.85 -7.70 -8.44
C VAL A 220 -2.10 -7.09 -7.27
N LEU A 221 -1.85 -5.79 -7.37
CA LEU A 221 -1.08 -5.05 -6.39
C LEU A 221 -1.98 -4.51 -5.30
N ASP A 222 -3.13 -3.92 -5.62
CA ASP A 222 -4.11 -3.42 -4.66
C ASP A 222 -5.52 -3.64 -5.18
N ALA A 223 -6.47 -3.83 -4.28
CA ALA A 223 -7.87 -4.03 -4.63
C ALA A 223 -8.79 -3.44 -3.56
N TYR A 224 -9.98 -3.06 -3.99
CA TYR A 224 -11.05 -2.59 -3.13
C TYR A 224 -12.37 -3.15 -3.63
N ALA A 225 -13.25 -3.55 -2.72
CA ALA A 225 -14.59 -3.99 -3.07
C ALA A 225 -15.61 -3.28 -2.19
N THR A 226 -16.69 -2.81 -2.80
CA THR A 226 -17.91 -2.38 -2.11
C THR A 226 -19.12 -2.77 -2.93
N GLU A 227 -20.31 -2.57 -2.38
CA GLU A 227 -21.55 -2.78 -3.11
C GLU A 227 -22.54 -1.66 -2.86
N ASN A 228 -23.48 -1.51 -3.77
CA ASN A 228 -24.67 -0.74 -3.58
C ASN A 228 -25.87 -1.70 -3.51
N VAL A 229 -26.26 -2.03 -2.28
CA VAL A 229 -27.41 -2.92 -1.99
C VAL A 229 -28.76 -2.24 -2.18
N ASN A 230 -28.76 -0.94 -2.51
CA ASN A 230 -29.99 -0.18 -2.63
C ASN A 230 -30.59 -0.31 -4.03
N GLY A 231 -31.92 -0.19 -4.10
CA GLY A 231 -32.68 -0.17 -5.35
C GLY A 231 -32.49 1.09 -6.21
N PHE A 232 -31.56 1.98 -5.83
CA PHE A 232 -31.23 3.23 -6.51
C PHE A 232 -29.71 3.33 -6.68
N THR A 233 -29.24 4.09 -7.67
CA THR A 233 -27.80 4.40 -7.85
C THR A 233 -27.28 5.05 -6.55
N SER A 234 -26.01 4.94 -6.15
CA SER A 234 -25.44 5.64 -4.98
C SER A 234 -24.57 6.84 -5.39
N GLY A 235 -24.95 8.05 -4.98
CA GLY A 235 -24.27 9.31 -5.27
C GLY A 235 -24.90 10.34 -6.24
N ALA A 236 -25.28 11.52 -5.76
CA ALA A 236 -25.92 12.58 -6.53
C ALA A 236 -24.94 13.53 -7.26
N SER A 237 -25.30 13.96 -8.47
CA SER A 237 -24.75 15.18 -9.08
C SER A 237 -25.58 16.38 -8.63
N VAL A 238 -24.94 17.42 -8.10
CA VAL A 238 -25.60 18.55 -7.44
C VAL A 238 -25.01 19.88 -7.85
N ILE A 239 -25.78 20.97 -7.70
CA ILE A 239 -25.24 22.33 -7.58
C ILE A 239 -25.35 22.75 -6.12
N GLY A 240 -24.25 23.22 -5.54
CA GLY A 240 -24.21 23.69 -4.16
C GLY A 240 -22.99 24.55 -3.84
N SER A 241 -22.94 25.05 -2.62
CA SER A 241 -21.84 25.86 -2.06
C SER A 241 -21.44 25.38 -0.68
N ILE A 242 -20.21 25.62 -0.26
CA ILE A 242 -19.71 25.25 1.08
C ILE A 242 -19.25 26.50 1.83
N SER A 243 -19.68 26.64 3.07
CA SER A 243 -19.18 27.65 4.00
C SER A 243 -18.94 27.03 5.38
N GLY A 244 -17.68 27.03 5.81
CA GLY A 244 -17.26 26.32 7.01
C GLY A 244 -17.53 24.83 6.85
N THR A 245 -18.28 24.24 7.78
CA THR A 245 -18.67 22.82 7.77
C THR A 245 -20.09 22.60 7.24
N THR A 246 -20.68 23.58 6.54
CA THR A 246 -22.03 23.48 5.98
C THR A 246 -21.98 23.49 4.46
N LEU A 247 -22.45 22.40 3.85
CA LEU A 247 -22.75 22.28 2.43
C LEU A 247 -24.22 22.65 2.21
N THR A 248 -24.50 23.58 1.30
CA THR A 248 -25.85 23.94 0.87
C THR A 248 -26.07 23.44 -0.55
N VAL A 249 -26.97 22.48 -0.73
CA VAL A 249 -27.36 21.94 -2.03
C VAL A 249 -28.60 22.66 -2.52
N THR A 250 -28.47 23.40 -3.62
CA THR A 250 -29.55 24.18 -4.25
C THR A 250 -30.26 23.42 -5.35
N THR A 251 -29.54 22.54 -6.06
CA THR A 251 -30.15 21.60 -7.02
C THR A 251 -29.51 20.23 -6.88
N ALA A 252 -30.29 19.18 -7.08
CA ALA A 252 -29.83 17.82 -7.19
C ALA A 252 -30.42 17.22 -8.48
N ASP A 253 -29.66 16.36 -9.16
CA ASP A 253 -30.07 15.72 -10.40
C ASP A 253 -31.44 15.02 -10.24
N PRO A 254 -32.46 15.37 -11.03
CA PRO A 254 -33.78 14.80 -10.91
C PRO A 254 -33.88 13.35 -11.36
N SER A 255 -32.91 12.82 -12.12
CA SER A 255 -32.83 11.38 -12.43
C SER A 255 -32.60 10.52 -11.18
N TRP A 256 -32.18 11.15 -10.08
CA TRP A 256 -32.07 10.58 -8.75
C TRP A 256 -33.31 10.77 -7.89
N THR A 257 -34.04 11.86 -8.08
CA THR A 257 -35.28 12.17 -7.35
C THR A 257 -36.54 11.68 -8.08
N GLY A 258 -36.40 11.12 -9.29
CA GLY A 258 -37.48 10.75 -10.21
C GLY A 258 -38.34 9.56 -9.81
N SER A 259 -38.15 9.00 -8.61
CA SER A 259 -39.02 7.96 -8.04
C SER A 259 -39.67 8.34 -6.70
N GLY A 260 -39.44 9.55 -6.18
CA GLY A 260 -40.01 9.98 -4.89
C GLY A 260 -39.43 9.26 -3.67
N LEU A 261 -38.25 8.63 -3.77
CA LEU A 261 -37.58 8.00 -2.63
C LEU A 261 -36.52 8.94 -2.02
N PRO A 262 -36.62 9.31 -0.72
CA PRO A 262 -35.54 10.01 -0.02
C PRO A 262 -34.30 9.10 0.10
N GLY A 263 -33.09 9.67 0.01
CA GLY A 263 -31.85 8.95 0.36
C GLY A 263 -30.71 8.90 -0.67
N ALA A 264 -30.70 9.74 -1.70
CA ALA A 264 -29.56 9.81 -2.63
C ALA A 264 -28.28 10.34 -1.96
N ILE A 265 -28.45 11.37 -1.12
CA ILE A 265 -27.39 11.92 -0.26
C ILE A 265 -27.53 11.34 1.14
N THR A 266 -26.49 10.63 1.61
CA THR A 266 -26.45 10.01 2.93
C THR A 266 -25.15 10.33 3.67
N VAL A 267 -25.14 10.12 4.98
CA VAL A 267 -23.93 10.25 5.81
C VAL A 267 -22.87 9.24 5.34
N GLY A 268 -21.62 9.69 5.27
CA GLY A 268 -20.47 8.89 4.84
C GLY A 268 -20.12 9.02 3.36
N GLN A 269 -20.98 9.62 2.53
CA GLN A 269 -20.65 9.89 1.13
C GLN A 269 -19.60 10.99 1.00
N MET A 270 -18.72 10.84 0.01
CA MET A 270 -17.67 11.79 -0.31
C MET A 270 -18.19 12.87 -1.24
N VAL A 271 -17.88 14.12 -0.92
CA VAL A 271 -18.13 15.29 -1.76
C VAL A 271 -16.89 15.57 -2.60
N THR A 272 -17.03 15.57 -3.92
CA THR A 272 -15.96 15.85 -4.87
C THR A 272 -16.36 16.97 -5.84
N GLY A 273 -15.36 17.72 -6.32
CA GLY A 273 -15.56 18.89 -7.17
C GLY A 273 -14.33 19.80 -7.17
N ALA A 274 -14.31 20.79 -8.07
CA ALA A 274 -13.20 21.73 -8.16
C ALA A 274 -13.01 22.53 -6.86
N GLY A 275 -11.80 22.59 -6.31
CA GLY A 275 -11.52 23.35 -5.09
C GLY A 275 -12.12 22.77 -3.79
N ILE A 276 -12.78 21.60 -3.85
CA ILE A 276 -13.22 20.87 -2.66
C ILE A 276 -12.04 20.05 -2.13
N SER A 277 -11.78 20.17 -0.83
CA SER A 277 -10.70 19.43 -0.18
C SER A 277 -10.97 17.92 -0.25
N GLN A 278 -10.00 17.13 -0.69
CA GLN A 278 -10.19 15.69 -0.84
C GLN A 278 -10.42 15.01 0.51
N GLY A 279 -11.37 14.08 0.58
CA GLY A 279 -11.82 13.47 1.83
C GLY A 279 -12.88 14.27 2.58
N THR A 280 -13.49 15.27 1.93
CA THR A 280 -14.73 15.89 2.41
C THR A 280 -15.86 14.86 2.40
N LEU A 281 -16.42 14.56 3.58
CA LEU A 281 -17.51 13.59 3.79
C LEU A 281 -18.72 14.28 4.42
N ILE A 282 -19.93 13.81 4.05
CA ILE A 282 -21.18 14.17 4.73
C ILE A 282 -21.19 13.51 6.12
N THR A 283 -21.35 14.30 7.19
CA THR A 283 -21.38 13.84 8.58
C THR A 283 -22.77 13.89 9.20
N ALA A 284 -23.66 14.75 8.69
CA ALA A 284 -25.06 14.81 9.09
C ALA A 284 -25.93 15.41 7.98
N LEU A 285 -27.22 15.05 7.97
CA LEU A 285 -28.16 15.48 6.92
C LEU A 285 -28.70 16.91 7.09
N GLY A 286 -28.47 17.58 8.22
CA GLY A 286 -28.94 18.96 8.45
C GLY A 286 -30.43 19.13 8.15
N SER A 287 -30.76 20.05 7.23
CA SER A 287 -32.13 20.24 6.72
C SER A 287 -32.45 19.40 5.49
N GLY A 288 -31.47 18.71 4.91
CA GLY A 288 -31.66 17.85 3.74
C GLY A 288 -32.31 16.52 4.09
N THR A 289 -33.11 15.99 3.17
CA THR A 289 -33.75 14.67 3.26
C THR A 289 -33.26 13.71 2.18
N GLY A 290 -32.03 13.96 1.68
CA GLY A 290 -31.39 13.19 0.61
C GLY A 290 -31.48 13.83 -0.77
N GLY A 291 -31.71 15.15 -0.86
CA GLY A 291 -31.75 15.94 -2.08
C GLY A 291 -31.26 17.38 -1.86
N THR A 292 -32.09 18.39 -2.11
CA THR A 292 -31.76 19.78 -1.76
C THR A 292 -31.84 19.99 -0.24
N GLY A 293 -31.09 20.97 0.25
CA GLY A 293 -31.01 21.28 1.68
C GLY A 293 -29.58 21.52 2.16
N THR A 294 -29.42 21.55 3.47
CA THR A 294 -28.12 21.76 4.11
C THR A 294 -27.60 20.47 4.71
N TYR A 295 -26.30 20.23 4.60
CA TYR A 295 -25.62 19.05 5.09
C TYR A 295 -24.38 19.47 5.88
N ALA A 296 -24.06 18.73 6.94
CA ALA A 296 -22.80 18.92 7.67
C ALA A 296 -21.69 18.11 7.01
N ILE A 297 -20.48 18.68 6.95
CA ILE A 297 -19.28 18.02 6.44
C ILE A 297 -18.15 18.00 7.47
N ASN A 298 -17.19 17.09 7.31
CA ASN A 298 -16.04 16.93 8.23
C ASN A 298 -14.95 17.99 8.08
N VAL A 299 -14.78 18.60 6.89
CA VAL A 299 -13.71 19.57 6.61
C VAL A 299 -14.28 20.97 6.47
N SER A 300 -13.81 21.90 7.32
CA SER A 300 -14.14 23.32 7.21
C SER A 300 -13.48 23.94 5.98
N GLN A 301 -14.26 24.53 5.07
CA GLN A 301 -13.76 25.13 3.83
C GLN A 301 -14.74 26.16 3.26
N THR A 302 -14.32 26.90 2.23
CA THR A 302 -15.17 27.84 1.50
C THR A 302 -15.11 27.55 0.01
N VAL A 303 -16.26 27.21 -0.57
CA VAL A 303 -16.40 26.88 -1.99
C VAL A 303 -17.64 27.57 -2.52
N GLY A 304 -17.48 28.34 -3.61
CA GLY A 304 -18.59 29.02 -4.26
C GLY A 304 -19.63 28.05 -4.85
N SER A 305 -20.78 28.58 -5.27
CA SER A 305 -21.82 27.75 -5.90
C SER A 305 -21.31 27.15 -7.21
N GLN A 306 -21.27 25.82 -7.31
CA GLN A 306 -20.78 25.10 -8.48
C GLN A 306 -21.33 23.68 -8.54
N ALA A 307 -21.02 22.96 -9.63
CA ALA A 307 -21.28 21.54 -9.74
C ALA A 307 -20.38 20.71 -8.81
N MET A 308 -20.98 19.73 -8.15
CA MET A 308 -20.32 18.81 -7.22
C MET A 308 -20.91 17.41 -7.39
N THR A 309 -20.13 16.39 -7.04
CA THR A 309 -20.61 15.01 -6.93
C THR A 309 -20.55 14.58 -5.48
N ILE A 310 -21.62 13.99 -4.97
CA ILE A 310 -21.67 13.43 -3.61
C ILE A 310 -21.91 11.95 -3.77
N ALA A 311 -20.93 11.09 -3.53
CA ALA A 311 -21.05 9.67 -3.85
C ALA A 311 -20.34 8.74 -2.87
N SER A 312 -20.76 7.47 -2.85
CA SER A 312 -20.15 6.46 -1.98
C SER A 312 -18.69 6.23 -2.41
N GLY A 313 -17.74 6.46 -1.50
CA GLY A 313 -16.32 6.39 -1.84
C GLY A 313 -15.88 7.34 -2.97
N GLY A 314 -16.67 8.37 -3.30
CA GLY A 314 -16.40 9.30 -4.39
C GLY A 314 -16.80 8.81 -5.79
N VAL A 315 -17.47 7.66 -5.90
CA VAL A 315 -17.87 7.06 -7.18
C VAL A 315 -19.37 6.78 -7.20
N GLN A 316 -20.02 7.12 -8.32
CA GLN A 316 -21.43 6.78 -8.51
C GLN A 316 -21.58 5.28 -8.78
N LEU A 317 -22.36 4.57 -7.98
CA LEU A 317 -22.56 3.12 -8.17
C LEU A 317 -23.97 2.82 -8.65
N ALA A 318 -24.14 1.99 -9.67
CA ALA A 318 -25.45 1.55 -10.14
C ALA A 318 -26.28 0.91 -9.02
N LYS A 319 -27.61 0.86 -9.16
CA LYS A 319 -28.48 0.14 -8.21
C LYS A 319 -28.17 -1.36 -8.18
N ASN A 320 -28.34 -2.01 -7.01
CA ASN A 320 -28.15 -3.45 -6.81
C ASN A 320 -26.88 -3.99 -7.47
N SER A 321 -25.75 -3.33 -7.21
CA SER A 321 -24.52 -3.53 -7.97
C SER A 321 -23.31 -3.78 -7.08
N LEU A 322 -22.35 -4.51 -7.64
CA LEU A 322 -21.03 -4.73 -7.08
C LEU A 322 -20.05 -3.73 -7.69
N TYR A 323 -19.17 -3.17 -6.88
CA TYR A 323 -18.02 -2.39 -7.30
C TYR A 323 -16.75 -3.09 -6.86
N VAL A 324 -15.86 -3.34 -7.82
CA VAL A 324 -14.52 -3.88 -7.56
C VAL A 324 -13.54 -2.97 -8.26
N ALA A 325 -12.57 -2.41 -7.52
CA ALA A 325 -11.40 -1.78 -8.08
C ALA A 325 -10.20 -2.74 -7.94
N ALA A 326 -9.41 -2.89 -8.98
CA ALA A 326 -8.19 -3.70 -8.97
C ALA A 326 -7.08 -3.01 -9.76
N TYR A 327 -5.91 -2.86 -9.13
CA TYR A 327 -4.71 -2.29 -9.73
C TYR A 327 -3.66 -3.39 -9.95
N GLY A 328 -3.13 -3.48 -11.17
CA GLY A 328 -2.30 -4.61 -11.61
C GLY A 328 -3.15 -5.78 -12.12
N GLY A 329 -2.53 -6.96 -12.27
CA GLY A 329 -3.17 -8.19 -12.75
C GLY A 329 -3.63 -8.15 -14.22
N ALA A 330 -3.94 -9.32 -14.77
CA ALA A 330 -4.54 -9.41 -16.10
C ALA A 330 -6.06 -9.22 -16.00
N ALA A 331 -6.63 -8.39 -16.89
CA ALA A 331 -8.07 -8.08 -16.85
C ALA A 331 -8.95 -9.33 -16.95
N GLN A 332 -8.54 -10.33 -17.75
CA GLN A 332 -9.28 -11.59 -17.89
C GLN A 332 -9.32 -12.37 -16.57
N ASP A 333 -8.17 -12.48 -15.87
CA ASP A 333 -8.07 -13.25 -14.63
C ASP A 333 -8.84 -12.58 -13.49
N ILE A 334 -8.79 -11.24 -13.43
CA ILE A 334 -9.61 -10.45 -12.50
C ILE A 334 -11.10 -10.68 -12.76
N CYS A 335 -11.54 -10.63 -14.02
CA CYS A 335 -12.93 -10.86 -14.38
C CYS A 335 -13.38 -12.29 -14.04
N ASN A 336 -12.53 -13.29 -14.29
CA ASN A 336 -12.77 -14.67 -13.90
C ASN A 336 -12.90 -14.83 -12.37
N ALA A 337 -12.02 -14.17 -11.60
CA ALA A 337 -12.05 -14.20 -10.14
C ALA A 337 -13.32 -13.55 -9.55
N ILE A 338 -13.73 -12.41 -10.10
CA ILE A 338 -14.99 -11.75 -9.72
C ILE A 338 -16.18 -12.66 -10.05
N TRP A 339 -16.23 -13.21 -11.27
CA TRP A 339 -17.29 -14.11 -11.71
C TRP A 339 -17.44 -15.32 -10.80
N ALA A 340 -16.31 -15.92 -10.41
CA ALA A 340 -16.28 -17.09 -9.54
C ALA A 340 -16.89 -16.85 -8.16
N LYS A 341 -16.96 -15.61 -7.67
CA LYS A 341 -17.41 -15.27 -6.31
C LYS A 341 -18.71 -14.49 -6.23
N LYS A 342 -19.00 -13.69 -7.25
CA LYS A 342 -20.12 -12.77 -7.25
C LYS A 342 -21.48 -13.50 -7.22
N SER A 343 -22.44 -12.90 -6.53
CA SER A 343 -23.83 -13.40 -6.49
C SER A 343 -24.53 -13.24 -7.87
N PRO A 344 -25.40 -14.19 -8.25
CA PRO A 344 -26.23 -14.04 -9.44
C PRO A 344 -27.12 -12.80 -9.37
N GLY A 345 -27.39 -12.18 -10.52
CA GLY A 345 -28.34 -11.08 -10.65
C GLY A 345 -27.88 -9.68 -10.20
N CYS A 346 -26.76 -9.54 -9.47
CA CYS A 346 -26.24 -8.20 -9.18
C CYS A 346 -25.53 -7.59 -10.39
N ASN A 347 -25.61 -6.26 -10.54
CA ASN A 347 -24.97 -5.55 -11.65
C ASN A 347 -23.47 -5.30 -11.36
N TYR A 348 -22.70 -4.87 -12.36
CA TYR A 348 -21.31 -4.46 -12.22
C TYR A 348 -21.16 -2.93 -12.29
N ASN A 349 -20.03 -2.44 -11.80
CA ASN A 349 -19.53 -1.09 -12.04
C ASN A 349 -18.09 -1.18 -12.53
N GLY A 350 -17.65 -0.14 -13.23
CA GLY A 350 -16.24 0.03 -13.59
C GLY A 350 -16.03 0.48 -15.03
N ASN A 351 -14.77 0.62 -15.38
CA ASN A 351 -14.30 1.15 -16.67
C ASN A 351 -13.63 0.08 -17.55
N THR A 352 -13.40 -1.12 -17.02
CA THR A 352 -12.67 -2.19 -17.70
C THR A 352 -13.48 -3.47 -17.67
N SER A 353 -13.55 -4.17 -18.80
CA SER A 353 -14.36 -5.37 -18.94
C SER A 353 -13.63 -6.48 -19.69
N ALA A 354 -14.03 -7.71 -19.39
CA ALA A 354 -13.64 -8.89 -20.16
C ALA A 354 -14.83 -9.83 -20.28
N THR A 355 -14.81 -10.66 -21.33
CA THR A 355 -15.81 -11.69 -21.53
C THR A 355 -15.40 -12.95 -20.80
N VAL A 356 -16.21 -13.38 -19.84
CA VAL A 356 -16.04 -14.64 -19.11
C VAL A 356 -16.90 -15.70 -19.78
N ILE A 357 -16.29 -16.84 -20.08
CA ILE A 357 -16.96 -18.01 -20.62
C ILE A 357 -17.36 -18.90 -19.44
N ASP A 358 -18.65 -19.17 -19.31
CA ASP A 358 -19.17 -20.04 -18.27
C ASP A 358 -19.31 -21.47 -18.82
N MET A 359 -18.41 -22.34 -18.36
CA MET A 359 -18.40 -23.76 -18.73
C MET A 359 -19.25 -24.63 -17.80
N GLY A 360 -19.98 -24.03 -16.87
CA GLY A 360 -20.64 -24.72 -15.78
C GLY A 360 -19.66 -25.12 -14.67
N THR A 361 -20.13 -25.94 -13.73
CA THR A 361 -19.29 -26.45 -12.64
C THR A 361 -18.78 -27.84 -12.98
N THR A 362 -17.74 -28.33 -12.29
CA THR A 362 -17.30 -29.73 -12.45
C THR A 362 -18.43 -30.73 -12.17
N ALA A 363 -19.38 -30.38 -11.29
CA ALA A 363 -20.54 -31.22 -10.97
C ALA A 363 -21.68 -31.10 -12.00
N ASN A 364 -21.75 -30.00 -12.75
CA ASN A 364 -22.75 -29.75 -13.77
C ASN A 364 -22.13 -28.95 -14.92
N PRO A 365 -21.37 -29.61 -15.81
CA PRO A 365 -20.71 -28.95 -16.93
C PRO A 365 -21.71 -28.63 -18.03
N TYR A 366 -21.54 -27.48 -18.67
CA TYR A 366 -22.34 -27.11 -19.83
C TYR A 366 -21.80 -27.75 -21.11
N SER A 367 -22.64 -27.88 -22.14
CA SER A 367 -22.19 -28.27 -23.48
C SER A 367 -22.04 -27.03 -24.38
N PRO A 368 -21.05 -27.00 -25.29
CA PRO A 368 -20.91 -25.92 -26.26
C PRO A 368 -22.19 -25.69 -27.10
N PRO A 369 -22.51 -24.44 -27.52
CA PRO A 369 -21.78 -23.21 -27.23
C PRO A 369 -21.98 -22.74 -25.79
N TYR A 370 -20.88 -22.42 -25.12
CA TYR A 370 -20.89 -21.96 -23.73
C TYR A 370 -21.50 -20.55 -23.62
N PRO A 371 -22.33 -20.29 -22.60
CA PRO A 371 -22.78 -18.94 -22.29
C PRO A 371 -21.60 -18.02 -21.96
N GLN A 372 -21.73 -16.76 -22.35
CA GLN A 372 -20.70 -15.74 -22.18
C GLN A 372 -21.29 -14.52 -21.47
N TYR A 373 -20.54 -13.96 -20.52
CA TYR A 373 -20.95 -12.81 -19.74
C TYR A 373 -19.87 -11.75 -19.74
N THR A 374 -20.26 -10.50 -19.94
CA THR A 374 -19.35 -9.36 -19.78
C THR A 374 -19.26 -9.02 -18.30
N VAL A 375 -18.10 -9.26 -17.71
CA VAL A 375 -17.76 -8.85 -16.35
C VAL A 375 -17.04 -7.52 -16.41
N THR A 376 -17.40 -6.59 -15.53
CA THR A 376 -16.80 -5.25 -15.48
C THR A 376 -16.25 -4.98 -14.08
N TYR A 377 -15.10 -4.32 -14.02
CA TYR A 377 -14.45 -3.83 -12.81
C TYR A 377 -13.79 -2.48 -13.08
N GLU A 378 -13.42 -1.75 -12.02
CA GLU A 378 -12.68 -0.51 -12.12
C GLU A 378 -11.18 -0.78 -12.15
N THR A 379 -10.50 -0.36 -13.21
CA THR A 379 -9.06 -0.10 -13.14
C THR A 379 -8.86 1.32 -12.58
N PRO A 380 -8.40 1.46 -11.32
CA PRO A 380 -8.35 2.74 -10.66
C PRO A 380 -7.29 3.64 -11.28
N THR A 381 -7.55 4.94 -11.30
CA THR A 381 -6.63 5.94 -11.86
C THR A 381 -5.48 6.21 -10.88
N PRO A 382 -4.21 6.10 -11.31
CA PRO A 382 -3.07 6.54 -10.50
C PRO A 382 -3.20 8.01 -10.11
N THR A 383 -3.25 8.29 -8.81
CA THR A 383 -3.45 9.62 -8.28
C THR A 383 -2.28 9.99 -7.36
N SER A 384 -1.55 11.03 -7.76
CA SER A 384 -0.34 11.46 -7.07
C SER A 384 -0.67 12.17 -5.75
N VAL A 385 -0.18 11.58 -4.66
CA VAL A 385 -0.26 12.14 -3.31
C VAL A 385 1.01 12.96 -3.06
N VAL A 386 0.81 14.20 -2.61
CA VAL A 386 1.88 15.16 -2.35
C VAL A 386 2.06 15.40 -0.86
N PHE A 387 3.29 15.68 -0.46
CA PHE A 387 3.69 15.91 0.93
C PHE A 387 4.45 17.22 1.08
N LEU A 388 4.20 17.92 2.19
CA LEU A 388 5.01 19.03 2.66
C LEU A 388 5.50 18.71 4.07
N VAL A 389 6.81 18.55 4.21
CA VAL A 389 7.48 18.31 5.49
C VAL A 389 8.20 19.59 5.91
N SER A 390 7.77 20.16 7.02
CA SER A 390 8.39 21.36 7.61
C SER A 390 9.23 20.96 8.81
N MET A 391 10.52 21.27 8.79
CA MET A 391 11.50 20.82 9.77
C MET A 391 12.32 21.98 10.31
N GLN A 392 12.83 21.82 11.53
CA GLN A 392 13.72 22.79 12.15
C GLN A 392 15.12 22.75 11.53
N SER A 393 15.63 23.91 11.13
CA SER A 393 17.03 24.06 10.76
C SER A 393 17.94 24.01 12.00
N ASN A 394 19.00 23.19 11.96
CA ASN A 394 19.99 23.09 13.04
C ASN A 394 21.35 22.61 12.50
N ALA A 395 22.40 22.75 13.31
CA ALA A 395 23.78 22.44 12.92
C ALA A 395 24.06 20.93 12.70
N SER A 396 23.16 20.05 13.16
CA SER A 396 23.27 18.60 13.01
C SER A 396 22.56 18.08 11.75
N VAL A 397 21.88 18.93 10.99
CA VAL A 397 21.22 18.54 9.73
C VAL A 397 22.29 18.16 8.69
N PRO A 398 22.29 16.91 8.18
CA PRO A 398 23.28 16.48 7.19
C PRO A 398 22.99 17.08 5.81
N SER A 399 24.00 17.12 4.93
CA SER A 399 23.87 17.69 3.58
C SER A 399 22.90 16.92 2.68
N ASN A 400 22.66 15.63 2.94
CA ASN A 400 21.70 14.78 2.24
C ASN A 400 20.35 14.65 2.96
N ALA A 401 20.06 15.50 3.95
CA ALA A 401 18.86 15.42 4.78
C ALA A 401 17.55 15.37 3.97
N VAL A 402 17.43 16.19 2.92
CA VAL A 402 16.24 16.20 2.04
C VAL A 402 15.98 14.81 1.46
N GLN A 403 17.02 14.16 0.91
CA GLN A 403 16.91 12.83 0.32
C GLN A 403 16.56 11.78 1.39
N LEU A 404 17.16 11.86 2.58
CA LEU A 404 16.83 10.94 3.69
C LEU A 404 15.37 11.05 4.11
N VAL A 405 14.83 12.27 4.21
CA VAL A 405 13.43 12.52 4.57
C VAL A 405 12.49 12.06 3.45
N GLN A 406 12.80 12.37 2.19
CA GLN A 406 12.02 11.89 1.05
C GLN A 406 11.96 10.37 0.99
N ASN A 407 13.10 9.70 1.22
CA ASN A 407 13.15 8.25 1.28
C ASN A 407 12.31 7.72 2.46
N ALA A 408 12.42 8.29 3.66
CA ALA A 408 11.60 7.87 4.80
C ALA A 408 10.09 7.99 4.53
N VAL A 409 9.66 9.08 3.88
CA VAL A 409 8.25 9.25 3.47
C VAL A 409 7.84 8.19 2.45
N LEU A 410 8.67 7.89 1.44
CA LEU A 410 8.37 6.84 0.45
C LEU A 410 8.31 5.45 1.09
N GLN A 411 9.20 5.14 2.04
CA GLN A 411 9.18 3.87 2.77
C GLN A 411 7.86 3.72 3.55
N SER A 412 7.40 4.77 4.23
CA SER A 412 6.12 4.75 4.94
C SER A 412 4.92 4.71 3.99
N PHE A 413 4.98 5.39 2.85
CA PHE A 413 3.92 5.37 1.83
C PHE A 413 3.73 3.99 1.21
N THR A 414 4.85 3.31 0.93
CA THR A 414 4.87 1.97 0.31
C THR A 414 4.79 0.83 1.32
N GLY A 415 4.78 1.12 2.62
CA GLY A 415 4.76 0.11 3.70
C GLY A 415 6.09 -0.63 3.89
N ALA A 416 7.16 -0.18 3.24
CA ALA A 416 8.49 -0.75 3.38
C ALA A 416 9.12 -0.48 4.75
N ASP A 417 8.52 0.40 5.56
CA ASP A 417 8.79 0.56 7.00
C ASP A 417 8.05 -0.47 7.89
N ASN A 418 7.46 -1.52 7.30
CA ASN A 418 6.67 -2.57 7.95
C ASN A 418 5.33 -2.14 8.57
N GLY A 419 4.89 -0.90 8.36
CA GLY A 419 3.52 -0.50 8.68
C GLY A 419 2.60 -0.56 7.46
N PRO A 420 1.32 -0.21 7.62
CA PRO A 420 0.39 -0.20 6.50
C PRO A 420 0.81 0.83 5.44
N ARG A 421 0.77 0.42 4.17
CA ARG A 421 0.97 1.30 3.01
C ARG A 421 -0.30 2.10 2.67
N ALA A 422 -0.17 3.10 1.79
CA ALA A 422 -1.30 3.78 1.19
C ALA A 422 -2.09 2.84 0.24
N ARG A 423 -3.43 2.84 0.34
CA ARG A 423 -4.32 1.92 -0.40
C ARG A 423 -5.53 2.63 -0.98
N ILE A 424 -6.15 2.00 -1.98
CA ILE A 424 -7.44 2.40 -2.56
C ILE A 424 -8.49 2.52 -1.43
N GLY A 425 -9.32 3.57 -1.48
CA GLY A 425 -10.44 3.76 -0.55
C GLY A 425 -10.03 3.97 0.92
N SER A 426 -8.75 4.19 1.22
CA SER A 426 -8.22 4.28 2.58
C SER A 426 -7.75 5.69 2.93
N TRP A 427 -7.79 6.01 4.22
CA TRP A 427 -7.22 7.25 4.75
C TRP A 427 -5.69 7.19 4.78
N ILE A 428 -5.05 8.25 4.31
CA ILE A 428 -3.62 8.51 4.44
C ILE A 428 -3.46 9.64 5.45
N PHE A 429 -3.05 9.32 6.67
CA PHE A 429 -2.83 10.29 7.74
C PHE A 429 -1.38 10.77 7.75
N ALA A 430 -1.16 12.08 7.88
CA ALA A 430 0.17 12.65 8.04
C ALA A 430 0.90 12.10 9.29
N SER A 431 0.15 11.77 10.36
CA SER A 431 0.68 11.19 11.60
C SER A 431 1.48 9.89 11.37
N ARG A 432 1.11 9.10 10.35
CA ARG A 432 1.75 7.83 10.00
C ARG A 432 3.22 7.97 9.62
N PHE A 433 3.64 9.15 9.16
CA PHE A 433 4.97 9.41 8.60
C PHE A 433 5.95 9.99 9.64
N TYR A 434 5.48 10.50 10.79
CA TYR A 434 6.34 11.15 11.79
C TYR A 434 7.38 10.21 12.37
N ALA A 435 6.99 8.99 12.76
CA ALA A 435 7.89 8.06 13.44
C ALA A 435 9.09 7.65 12.58
N ASN A 436 8.87 7.42 11.27
CA ASN A 436 9.92 7.01 10.35
C ASN A 436 10.86 8.16 9.95
N ILE A 437 10.37 9.41 9.96
CA ILE A 437 11.25 10.58 9.78
C ILE A 437 12.05 10.83 11.06
N ALA A 438 11.42 10.74 12.23
CA ALA A 438 12.08 10.92 13.52
C ALA A 438 13.17 9.87 13.80
N SER A 439 13.02 8.65 13.25
CA SER A 439 14.04 7.59 13.38
C SER A 439 15.33 7.88 12.60
N LEU A 440 15.34 8.87 11.69
CA LEU A 440 16.55 9.29 10.96
C LEU A 440 17.63 9.90 11.88
N GLY A 441 17.25 10.30 13.09
CA GLY A 441 18.16 10.71 14.15
C GLY A 441 17.74 11.99 14.85
N PRO A 442 18.46 12.39 15.91
CA PRO A 442 18.12 13.56 16.72
C PRO A 442 18.04 14.89 15.96
N TRP A 443 18.67 14.98 14.78
CA TRP A 443 18.62 16.17 13.91
C TRP A 443 17.24 16.36 13.24
N ALA A 444 16.45 15.29 13.09
CA ALA A 444 15.19 15.25 12.35
C ALA A 444 14.02 15.80 13.19
N MET A 445 14.09 17.08 13.54
CA MET A 445 13.08 17.79 14.32
C MET A 445 11.96 18.32 13.39
N ILE A 446 10.74 17.82 13.57
CA ILE A 446 9.59 18.06 12.68
C ILE A 446 8.65 19.11 13.29
N TYR A 447 8.31 20.16 12.54
CA TYR A 447 7.24 21.10 12.91
C TYR A 447 5.87 20.59 12.46
N SER A 448 5.78 20.17 11.20
CA SER A 448 4.54 19.65 10.63
C SER A 448 4.80 18.78 9.41
N ILE A 449 3.84 17.89 9.15
CA ILE A 449 3.71 17.16 7.90
C ILE A 449 2.29 17.41 7.41
N GLN A 450 2.18 17.87 6.17
CA GLN A 450 0.92 18.00 5.46
C GLN A 450 0.91 17.05 4.26
N VAL A 451 -0.26 16.52 3.94
CA VAL A 451 -0.55 15.60 2.84
C VAL A 451 -1.69 16.15 2.00
N GLY A 452 -1.76 15.76 0.73
CA GLY A 452 -2.80 16.21 -0.18
C GLY A 452 -2.74 15.53 -1.55
N VAL A 453 -3.65 15.90 -2.43
CA VAL A 453 -3.57 15.62 -3.88
C VAL A 453 -3.55 16.95 -4.61
N GLY A 454 -2.56 17.13 -5.49
CA GLY A 454 -2.25 18.41 -6.12
C GLY A 454 -1.52 19.39 -5.17
N VAL A 455 -2.05 19.63 -3.96
CA VAL A 455 -1.45 20.52 -2.95
C VAL A 455 -1.43 19.86 -1.58
N ALA A 456 -0.28 19.86 -0.89
CA ALA A 456 -0.12 19.29 0.44
C ALA A 456 -0.55 20.28 1.53
N ASN A 457 -1.84 20.30 1.87
CA ASN A 457 -2.44 21.27 2.78
C ASN A 457 -3.39 20.65 3.83
N GLN A 458 -3.42 19.32 3.96
CA GLN A 458 -4.30 18.61 4.88
C GLN A 458 -3.50 17.74 5.86
N ASN A 459 -4.12 17.37 6.98
CA ASN A 459 -3.54 16.42 7.94
C ASN A 459 -3.87 14.96 7.58
N SER A 460 -4.84 14.76 6.69
CA SER A 460 -5.23 13.45 6.18
C SER A 460 -5.95 13.60 4.85
N VAL A 461 -5.84 12.58 3.99
CA VAL A 461 -6.57 12.49 2.72
C VAL A 461 -7.25 11.13 2.64
N LEU A 462 -8.50 11.09 2.21
CA LEU A 462 -9.19 9.84 1.85
C LEU A 462 -9.14 9.66 0.35
N MET A 463 -8.53 8.56 -0.11
CA MET A 463 -8.52 8.22 -1.54
C MET A 463 -9.92 7.80 -1.98
N ALA A 464 -10.38 8.30 -3.13
CA ALA A 464 -11.61 7.79 -3.73
C ALA A 464 -11.42 6.34 -4.17
N ILE A 465 -12.50 5.56 -4.21
CA ILE A 465 -12.43 4.12 -4.46
C ILE A 465 -12.02 3.77 -5.90
N ASN A 466 -12.08 4.74 -6.83
CA ASN A 466 -11.56 4.66 -8.20
C ASN A 466 -10.14 5.22 -8.36
N GLN A 467 -9.45 5.52 -7.26
CA GLN A 467 -8.10 6.09 -7.29
C GLN A 467 -7.14 5.18 -6.55
N VAL A 468 -5.98 4.91 -7.18
CA VAL A 468 -4.86 4.24 -6.52
C VAL A 468 -3.82 5.29 -6.15
N PRO A 469 -3.43 5.41 -4.87
CA PRO A 469 -2.48 6.42 -4.44
C PRO A 469 -1.08 6.10 -4.97
N THR A 470 -0.41 7.10 -5.55
CA THR A 470 1.00 7.02 -5.98
C THR A 470 1.82 8.15 -5.35
N CYS A 471 3.12 7.92 -5.15
CA CYS A 471 4.04 8.92 -4.63
C CYS A 471 5.43 8.70 -5.21
N ALA A 472 6.06 9.79 -5.64
CA ALA A 472 7.46 9.84 -6.05
C ALA A 472 8.21 10.88 -5.20
N THR A 473 9.54 10.88 -5.24
CA THR A 473 10.38 11.86 -4.53
C THR A 473 10.02 13.31 -4.90
N SER A 474 9.68 13.56 -6.17
CA SER A 474 9.22 14.87 -6.67
C SER A 474 7.90 15.35 -6.04
N ASN A 475 7.12 14.45 -5.43
CA ASN A 475 5.89 14.80 -4.73
C ASN A 475 6.12 15.23 -3.27
N ILE A 476 7.35 15.10 -2.77
CA ILE A 476 7.69 15.33 -1.37
C ILE A 476 8.56 16.58 -1.28
N THR A 477 7.96 17.66 -0.81
CA THR A 477 8.68 18.91 -0.52
C THR A 477 9.15 18.89 0.92
N VAL A 478 10.45 19.11 1.14
CA VAL A 478 11.06 19.22 2.47
C VAL A 478 11.60 20.63 2.64
N SER A 479 11.21 21.30 3.71
CA SER A 479 11.65 22.66 4.03
C SER A 479 12.30 22.68 5.42
N PHE A 480 13.44 23.35 5.50
CA PHE A 480 14.14 23.62 6.75
C PHE A 480 14.06 25.11 7.03
N SER A 481 13.54 25.47 8.20
CA SER A 481 13.38 26.86 8.66
C SER A 481 13.92 27.06 10.05
#